data_AF-A0AAD9FCB3-F1
#
_entry.id   AF-A0AAD9FCB3-F1
#
_cell.length_a   1.000
_cell.length_b   1.000
_cell.length_c   1.000
_cell.angle_alpha   90.00
_cell.angle_beta   90.00
_cell.angle_gamma   90.00
#
_symmetry.space_group_name_H-M   'P 1'
#
loop_
_entity.id
_entity.type
_entity.pdbx_description
1 polymer ?
#
loop_
_entity_poly.entity_id
_entity_poly.type
_entity_poly.pdbx_seq_one_letter_code
_entity_poly.pdbx_strand_id
1 'polypeptide(L)'
;MIAVSVVHGGPGPHFLSEDLVRYLAGQPSFKATVNLITDEEVGKALEEIENAASWYIIGRNSSVIDRFKEGLSALQFLNALQQHPTLLAPVLCHSEKRLTALELERLFKPDLSPPGSNRRLGESQTLGYWADYLLDCEGL
;
A
#
# COMPACT_ATOMS: atom_id res chain seq x y z
N MET A 1 15.08 -4.85 -1.73
CA MET A 1 14.55 -4.74 -0.35
C MET A 1 13.10 -5.18 -0.22
N ILE A 2 12.17 -4.80 -1.12
CA ILE A 2 10.75 -5.22 -1.04
C ILE A 2 10.57 -6.75 -0.97
N ALA A 3 11.12 -7.49 -1.93
CA ALA A 3 10.99 -8.96 -1.94
C ALA A 3 11.55 -9.60 -0.67
N VAL A 4 12.70 -9.11 -0.16
CA VAL A 4 13.29 -9.58 1.09
C VAL A 4 12.35 -9.36 2.26
N SER A 5 11.79 -8.15 2.40
CA SER A 5 10.84 -7.83 3.47
C SER A 5 9.65 -8.78 3.46
N VAL A 6 8.96 -8.88 2.31
CA VAL A 6 7.72 -9.65 2.22
C VAL A 6 7.95 -11.15 2.41
N VAL A 7 8.99 -11.72 1.77
CA VAL A 7 9.29 -13.17 1.85
C VAL A 7 9.66 -13.60 3.26
N HIS A 8 10.24 -12.71 4.07
CA HIS A 8 10.63 -13.03 5.45
C HIS A 8 9.61 -12.54 6.49
N GLY A 9 8.38 -12.21 6.07
CA GLY A 9 7.29 -11.81 6.99
C GLY A 9 7.37 -10.36 7.49
N GLY A 10 8.23 -9.54 6.90
CA GLY A 10 8.25 -8.09 7.09
C GLY A 10 7.13 -7.37 6.33
N PRO A 11 6.99 -6.05 6.51
CA PRO A 11 5.93 -5.28 5.88
C PRO A 11 6.11 -5.14 4.37
N GLY A 12 4.99 -5.08 3.66
CA GLY A 12 4.95 -4.69 2.25
C GLY A 12 5.14 -3.17 2.06
N PRO A 13 5.42 -2.71 0.83
CA PRO A 13 5.65 -1.29 0.56
C PRO A 13 4.40 -0.42 0.72
N HIS A 14 3.20 -0.93 0.45
CA HIS A 14 1.92 -0.21 0.58
C HIS A 14 1.89 1.22 -0.03
N PHE A 15 2.55 1.42 -1.18
CA PHE A 15 2.56 2.71 -1.88
C PHE A 15 2.40 2.61 -3.39
N LEU A 16 2.43 1.40 -3.97
CA LEU A 16 2.34 1.24 -5.42
C LEU A 16 0.91 1.44 -5.89
N SER A 17 0.73 1.99 -7.10
CA SER A 17 -0.58 2.08 -7.72
C SER A 17 -1.07 0.70 -8.17
N GLU A 18 -2.38 0.50 -8.19
CA GLU A 18 -2.95 -0.76 -8.71
C GLU A 18 -2.51 -1.02 -10.15
N ASP A 19 -2.45 0.00 -11.00
CA ASP A 19 -2.07 -0.15 -12.41
C ASP A 19 -0.66 -0.73 -12.56
N LEU A 20 0.30 -0.23 -11.77
CA LEU A 20 1.66 -0.74 -11.78
C LEU A 20 1.71 -2.19 -11.28
N VAL A 21 0.97 -2.52 -10.23
CA VAL A 21 0.92 -3.88 -9.68
C VAL A 21 0.25 -4.86 -10.66
N ARG A 22 -0.83 -4.46 -11.33
CA ARG A 22 -1.47 -5.24 -12.39
C ARG A 22 -0.51 -5.49 -13.55
N TYR A 23 0.23 -4.46 -13.97
CA TYR A 23 1.27 -4.61 -15.00
C TYR A 23 2.39 -5.58 -14.56
N LEU A 24 2.87 -5.51 -13.32
CA LEU A 24 3.87 -6.45 -12.79
C LEU A 24 3.33 -7.89 -12.74
N ALA A 25 2.06 -8.05 -12.38
CA ALA A 25 1.34 -9.32 -12.38
C ALA A 25 1.08 -9.89 -13.79
N GLY A 26 1.51 -9.20 -14.86
CA GLY A 26 1.31 -9.65 -16.24
C GLY A 26 -0.12 -9.46 -16.74
N GLN A 27 -0.94 -8.67 -16.04
CA GLN A 27 -2.28 -8.33 -16.49
C GLN A 27 -2.20 -7.20 -17.54
N PRO A 28 -3.12 -7.18 -18.53
CA PRO A 28 -3.18 -6.10 -19.50
C PRO A 28 -3.36 -4.75 -18.78
N SER A 29 -2.45 -3.83 -19.07
CA SER A 29 -2.39 -2.46 -18.51
C SER A 29 -3.62 -1.64 -18.91
N PHE A 30 -3.87 -0.57 -18.14
CA PHE A 30 -4.72 0.61 -18.39
C PHE A 30 -5.68 0.41 -19.56
N LYS A 31 -6.78 -0.34 -19.36
CA LYS A 31 -7.81 -0.42 -20.38
C LYS A 31 -8.87 0.60 -20.00
N ALA A 32 -8.84 1.79 -20.60
CA ALA A 32 -10.04 2.61 -20.58
C ALA A 32 -11.14 1.78 -21.25
N THR A 33 -12.36 1.83 -20.72
CA THR A 33 -13.48 1.15 -21.38
C THR A 33 -13.91 2.00 -22.60
N VAL A 34 -13.04 2.09 -23.61
CA VAL A 34 -13.26 2.87 -24.85
C VAL A 34 -14.39 2.25 -25.67
N ASN A 35 -14.68 0.96 -25.43
CA ASN A 35 -15.71 0.19 -26.13
C ASN A 35 -17.16 0.68 -25.92
N LEU A 36 -17.39 1.66 -25.03
CA LEU A 36 -18.71 2.27 -24.77
C LEU A 36 -18.91 3.60 -25.49
N ILE A 37 -17.91 4.09 -26.22
CA ILE A 37 -17.94 5.39 -26.88
C ILE A 37 -18.41 5.19 -28.32
N THR A 38 -19.57 5.75 -28.65
CA THR A 38 -20.16 5.70 -30.00
C THR A 38 -19.52 6.69 -30.98
N ASP A 39 -18.79 7.68 -30.45
CA ASP A 39 -18.11 8.71 -31.22
C ASP A 39 -16.69 8.24 -31.60
N GLU A 40 -16.47 8.06 -32.90
CA GLU A 40 -15.23 7.54 -33.46
C GLU A 40 -14.05 8.50 -33.27
N GLU A 41 -14.28 9.81 -33.34
CA GLU A 41 -13.23 10.82 -33.17
C GLU A 41 -12.80 10.91 -31.71
N VAL A 42 -13.77 10.91 -30.78
CA VAL A 42 -13.50 10.88 -29.33
C VAL A 42 -12.83 9.57 -28.92
N GLY A 43 -13.28 8.44 -29.48
CA GLY A 43 -12.68 7.13 -29.24
C GLY A 43 -11.20 7.10 -29.66
N LYS A 44 -10.90 7.61 -30.86
CA LYS A 44 -9.53 7.68 -31.38
C LYS A 44 -8.64 8.61 -30.56
N ALA A 45 -9.13 9.78 -30.16
CA ALA A 45 -8.37 10.71 -29.33
C ALA A 45 -8.01 10.10 -27.95
N LEU A 46 -8.92 9.33 -27.34
CA LEU A 46 -8.66 8.63 -26.09
C LEU A 46 -7.64 7.49 -26.25
N GLU A 47 -7.71 6.75 -27.36
CA GLU A 47 -6.72 5.72 -27.69
C GLU A 47 -5.31 6.30 -27.86
N GLU A 48 -5.19 7.45 -28.54
CA GLU A 48 -3.90 8.15 -28.67
C GLU A 48 -3.35 8.61 -27.31
N ILE A 49 -4.21 9.14 -26.44
CA ILE A 49 -3.83 9.55 -25.07
C ILE A 49 -3.37 8.33 -24.25
N GLU A 50 -4.10 7.21 -24.31
CA GLU A 50 -3.78 5.96 -23.62
C GLU A 50 -2.43 5.39 -24.09
N ASN A 51 -2.22 5.34 -25.41
CA ASN A 51 -0.97 4.87 -26.00
C ASN A 51 0.22 5.76 -25.61
N ALA A 52 0.05 7.08 -25.64
CA ALA A 52 1.09 8.02 -25.21
C ALA A 52 1.42 7.87 -23.72
N ALA A 53 0.41 7.71 -22.86
CA ALA A 53 0.60 7.48 -21.44
C ALA A 53 1.31 6.15 -21.16
N SER A 54 0.88 5.07 -21.83
CA SER A 54 1.50 3.75 -21.74
C SER A 54 2.97 3.78 -22.17
N TRP A 55 3.28 4.45 -23.28
CA TRP A 55 4.66 4.63 -23.72
C TRP A 55 5.49 5.44 -22.73
N TYR A 56 4.93 6.52 -22.17
CA TYR A 56 5.67 7.38 -21.23
C TYR A 56 5.92 6.69 -19.89
N ILE A 57 4.95 5.92 -19.40
CA ILE A 57 5.04 5.25 -18.09
C ILE A 57 5.84 3.96 -18.20
N ILE A 58 5.55 3.12 -19.19
CA ILE A 58 6.13 1.78 -19.32
C ILE A 58 7.33 1.80 -20.29
N GLY A 59 7.14 2.35 -21.49
CA GLY A 59 8.16 2.32 -22.54
C GLY A 59 9.42 3.12 -22.20
N ARG A 60 9.26 4.37 -21.79
CA ARG A 60 10.37 5.28 -21.43
C ARG A 60 11.12 4.82 -20.18
N ASN A 61 10.43 4.15 -19.26
CA ASN A 61 11.00 3.66 -18.02
C ASN A 61 11.30 2.15 -18.05
N SER A 62 11.32 1.52 -19.24
CA SER A 62 11.45 0.07 -19.41
C SER A 62 12.66 -0.50 -18.66
N SER A 63 13.83 0.12 -18.82
CA SER A 63 15.05 -0.30 -18.10
C SER A 63 14.95 -0.19 -16.58
N VAL A 64 14.21 0.78 -16.05
CA VAL A 64 13.97 0.91 -14.60
C VAL A 64 12.99 -0.16 -14.12
N ILE A 65 11.93 -0.38 -14.90
CA ILE A 65 10.91 -1.39 -14.63
C ILE A 65 11.50 -2.80 -14.70
N ASP A 66 12.40 -3.08 -15.65
CA ASP A 66 13.02 -4.39 -15.81
C ASP A 66 13.94 -4.70 -14.64
N ARG A 67 14.79 -3.75 -14.23
CA ARG A 67 15.59 -3.91 -13.00
C ARG A 67 14.72 -4.05 -11.75
N PHE A 68 13.58 -3.37 -11.71
CA PHE A 68 12.63 -3.52 -10.61
C PHE A 68 12.04 -4.94 -10.59
N LYS A 69 11.63 -5.46 -11.75
CA LYS A 69 11.17 -6.85 -11.92
C LYS A 69 12.26 -7.84 -11.51
N GLU A 70 13.51 -7.66 -11.94
CA GLU A 70 14.65 -8.48 -11.51
C GLU A 70 14.80 -8.50 -9.98
N GLY A 71 14.70 -7.33 -9.33
CA GLY A 71 14.74 -7.21 -7.87
C GLY A 71 13.59 -7.94 -7.16
N LEU A 72 12.40 -7.99 -7.76
CA LEU A 72 11.27 -8.78 -7.25
C LEU A 72 11.44 -10.27 -7.54
N SER A 73 12.06 -10.65 -8.65
CA SER A 73 12.35 -12.04 -9.03
C SER A 73 13.46 -12.68 -8.21
N ALA A 74 14.34 -11.88 -7.59
CA ALA A 74 15.48 -12.36 -6.81
C ALA A 74 15.10 -13.42 -5.75
N LEU A 75 13.90 -13.31 -5.15
CA LEU A 75 13.34 -14.28 -4.21
C LEU A 75 12.02 -14.90 -4.70
N GLN A 76 11.84 -15.00 -6.02
CA GLN A 76 10.64 -15.57 -6.67
C GLN A 76 9.33 -14.83 -6.35
N PHE A 77 9.39 -13.66 -5.72
CA PHE A 77 8.21 -12.90 -5.35
C PHE A 77 7.42 -12.45 -6.60
N LEU A 78 8.11 -12.05 -7.67
CA LEU A 78 7.42 -11.70 -8.93
C LEU A 78 6.63 -12.88 -9.52
N ASN A 79 7.22 -14.08 -9.47
CA ASN A 79 6.57 -15.29 -9.98
C ASN A 79 5.32 -15.63 -9.14
N ALA A 80 5.43 -15.53 -7.82
CA ALA A 80 4.29 -15.71 -6.92
C ALA A 80 3.20 -14.64 -7.18
N LEU A 81 3.58 -13.37 -7.38
CA LEU A 81 2.65 -12.28 -7.70
C LEU A 81 1.87 -12.57 -8.99
N GLN A 82 2.54 -13.09 -10.02
CA GLN A 82 1.89 -13.45 -11.29
C GLN A 82 0.97 -14.66 -11.15
N GLN A 83 1.30 -15.63 -10.29
CA GLN A 83 0.47 -16.80 -10.03
C GLN A 83 -0.74 -16.49 -9.14
N HIS A 84 -0.59 -15.56 -8.20
CA HIS A 84 -1.59 -15.23 -7.18
C HIS A 84 -1.80 -13.71 -7.02
N PRO A 85 -2.20 -12.99 -8.08
CA PRO A 85 -2.27 -11.53 -8.08
C PRO A 85 -3.28 -10.98 -7.07
N THR A 86 -4.41 -11.65 -6.88
CA THR A 86 -5.46 -11.23 -5.93
C THR A 86 -4.98 -11.27 -4.48
N LEU A 87 -4.11 -12.21 -4.13
CA LEU A 87 -3.56 -12.36 -2.78
C LEU A 87 -2.40 -11.41 -2.51
N LEU A 88 -1.54 -11.19 -3.51
CA LEU A 88 -0.28 -10.48 -3.32
C LEU A 88 -0.32 -9.00 -3.73
N ALA A 89 -1.28 -8.59 -4.57
CA ALA A 89 -1.43 -7.17 -4.92
C ALA A 89 -1.69 -6.27 -3.69
N PRO A 90 -2.54 -6.64 -2.71
CA PRO A 90 -2.77 -5.82 -1.51
C PRO A 90 -1.52 -5.57 -0.66
N VAL A 91 -0.52 -6.46 -0.73
CA VAL A 91 0.77 -6.29 -0.03
C VAL A 91 1.59 -5.16 -0.64
N LEU A 92 1.42 -4.91 -1.94
CA LEU A 92 2.16 -3.92 -2.71
C LEU A 92 1.42 -2.58 -2.83
N CYS A 93 0.12 -2.65 -3.05
CA CYS A 93 -0.72 -1.51 -3.35
C CYS A 93 -0.86 -0.58 -2.14
N HIS A 94 -0.95 0.71 -2.44
CA HIS A 94 -1.38 1.69 -1.45
C HIS A 94 -2.72 1.30 -0.86
N SER A 95 -2.80 1.32 0.47
CA SER A 95 -4.03 1.16 1.23
C SER A 95 -4.08 2.30 2.23
N GLU A 96 -5.14 3.11 2.16
CA GLU A 96 -5.39 4.16 3.13
C GLU A 96 -5.89 3.51 4.43
N LYS A 97 -4.97 2.91 5.18
CA LYS A 97 -5.27 2.42 6.52
C LYS A 97 -5.18 3.59 7.49
N ARG A 98 -6.32 4.14 7.89
CA ARG A 98 -6.36 5.11 8.99
C ARG A 98 -5.93 4.43 10.27
N LEU A 99 -4.90 4.99 10.90
CA LEU A 99 -4.46 4.56 12.22
C LEU A 99 -5.54 4.93 13.23
N THR A 100 -6.00 3.94 13.98
CA THR A 100 -7.01 4.19 15.02
C THR A 100 -6.38 4.46 16.39
N ALA A 101 -7.12 5.13 17.30
CA ALA A 101 -6.77 5.37 18.69
C ALA A 101 -6.45 4.05 19.39
N LEU A 102 -7.32 3.05 19.20
CA LEU A 102 -7.14 1.71 19.76
C LEU A 102 -5.88 1.02 19.22
N GLU A 103 -5.60 1.15 17.92
CA GLU A 103 -4.36 0.60 17.36
C GLU A 103 -3.14 1.28 17.95
N LEU A 104 -3.14 2.61 18.05
CA LEU A 104 -2.02 3.38 18.59
C LEU A 104 -1.82 3.13 20.09
N GLU A 105 -2.88 2.99 20.87
CA GLU A 105 -2.82 2.61 22.28
C GLU A 105 -2.13 1.26 22.47
N ARG A 106 -2.47 0.28 21.62
CA ARG A 106 -1.87 -1.08 21.67
C ARG A 106 -0.40 -1.12 21.27
N LEU A 107 0.13 -0.10 20.60
CA LEU A 107 1.55 -0.04 20.26
C LEU A 107 2.44 0.21 21.48
N PHE A 108 1.89 0.80 22.54
CA PHE A 108 2.64 1.17 23.73
C PHE A 108 2.23 0.32 24.93
N LYS A 109 3.24 -0.13 25.68
CA LYS A 109 3.04 -0.73 27.00
C LYS A 109 3.57 0.24 28.04
N PRO A 110 2.71 0.94 28.78
CA PRO A 110 3.15 1.86 29.82
C PRO A 110 4.01 1.13 30.85
N ASP A 111 5.19 1.66 31.13
CA ASP A 111 5.99 1.22 32.26
C ASP A 111 5.53 1.98 33.51
N LEU A 112 5.26 1.23 34.56
CA LEU A 112 4.28 1.62 35.56
C LEU A 112 4.78 1.21 36.94
N SER A 113 4.68 2.12 37.91
CA SER A 113 5.18 1.87 39.27
C SER A 113 4.52 0.66 39.93
N PRO A 114 5.13 -0.01 40.93
CA PRO A 114 4.49 -1.12 41.63
C PRO A 114 3.08 -0.77 42.14
N PRO A 115 2.12 -1.71 42.13
CA PRO A 115 0.80 -1.51 42.72
C PRO A 115 0.91 -1.02 44.17
N GLY A 116 0.11 0.00 44.54
CA GLY A 116 0.14 0.62 45.86
C GLY A 116 1.16 1.76 46.03
N SER A 117 1.99 2.05 45.03
CA SER A 117 2.83 3.26 45.03
C SER A 117 1.99 4.54 45.06
N ASN A 118 2.48 5.58 45.74
CA ASN A 118 1.90 6.93 45.72
C ASN A 118 1.85 7.56 44.32
N ARG A 119 2.64 7.06 43.35
CA ARG A 119 2.62 7.51 41.95
C ARG A 119 1.51 6.89 41.12
N ARG A 120 0.94 5.78 41.60
CA ARG A 120 0.03 4.95 40.80
C ARG A 120 -1.26 5.69 40.41
N LEU A 121 -1.80 6.50 41.31
CA LEU A 121 -2.99 7.32 41.02
C LEU A 121 -2.74 8.31 39.87
N GLY A 122 -1.61 9.02 39.91
CA GLY A 122 -1.24 9.97 38.86
C GLY A 122 -0.95 9.28 37.53
N GLU A 123 -0.27 8.13 37.55
CA GLU A 123 -0.04 7.32 36.35
C GLU A 123 -1.35 6.88 35.71
N SER A 124 -2.32 6.37 36.49
CA SER A 124 -3.64 5.98 35.97
C SER A 124 -4.40 7.17 35.37
N GLN A 125 -4.32 8.34 35.99
CA GLN A 125 -4.94 9.55 35.44
C GLN A 125 -4.29 9.99 34.12
N THR A 126 -2.97 9.97 34.03
CA THR A 126 -2.22 10.27 32.80
C THR A 126 -2.58 9.31 31.67
N LEU A 127 -2.76 8.02 31.97
CA LEU A 127 -3.24 7.04 30.99
C LEU A 127 -4.65 7.34 30.50
N GLY A 128 -5.54 7.79 31.39
CA GLY A 128 -6.87 8.28 31.00
C GLY A 128 -6.78 9.46 30.03
N TYR A 129 -6.01 10.49 30.37
CA TYR A 129 -5.81 11.65 29.48
C TYR A 129 -5.18 11.29 28.14
N TRP A 130 -4.26 10.32 28.11
CA TRP A 130 -3.71 9.81 26.87
C TRP A 130 -4.78 9.13 26.01
N ALA A 131 -5.60 8.26 26.60
CA ALA A 131 -6.69 7.60 25.89
C ALA A 131 -7.71 8.61 25.33
N ASP A 132 -8.10 9.59 26.14
CA ASP A 132 -9.01 10.68 25.72
C ASP A 132 -8.41 11.48 24.55
N TYR A 133 -7.14 11.88 24.65
CA TYR A 133 -6.44 12.56 23.57
C TYR A 133 -6.40 11.75 22.27
N LEU A 134 -6.22 10.43 22.36
CA LEU A 134 -6.24 9.58 21.17
C LEU A 134 -7.61 9.51 20.51
N LEU A 135 -8.69 9.45 21.29
CA LEU A 135 -10.07 9.48 20.79
C LEU A 135 -10.39 10.81 20.13
N ASP A 136 -9.99 11.92 20.75
CA ASP A 136 -10.14 13.27 20.17
C ASP A 136 -9.45 13.37 18.80
N CYS A 137 -8.28 12.75 18.64
CA CYS A 137 -7.55 12.71 17.36
C CYS A 137 -8.29 11.94 16.25
N GLU A 138 -9.18 11.01 16.60
CA GLU A 138 -10.03 10.29 15.65
C GLU A 138 -11.28 11.08 15.25
N GLY A 139 -11.59 12.19 15.95
CA GLY A 139 -12.80 12.96 15.75
C GLY A 139 -14.06 12.30 16.32
N LEU A 140 -13.89 11.53 17.41
CA LEU A 140 -14.98 10.92 18.19
C LEU A 140 -15.26 11.73 19.47
#